data_AF-A0A934MAX8-F1
#
_entry.id   AF-A0A934MAX8-F1
#
_cell.length_a   1.000
_cell.length_b   1.000
_cell.length_c   1.000
_cell.angle_alpha   90.00
_cell.angle_beta   90.00
_cell.angle_gamma   90.00
#
_symmetry.space_group_name_H-M   'P 1'
#
loop_
_entity.id
_entity.type
_entity.pdbx_description
1 polymer ?
#
loop_
_entity_poly.entity_id
_entity_poly.type
_entity_poly.pdbx_seq_one_letter_code
_entity_poly.pdbx_strand_id
1 'polypeptide(L)'
;MNGTAPRRWSRVAAVLGSALVAGSLLAPVLTAPASAADREPLRDAAERTGRTVGVALAPHLLDDPAYRSVAEREFSLVVAENAMKWDSTEPNRGTFTWGGADEVAQFAADNDAELYG
;
A
#
# COMPACT_ATOMS: atom_id res chain seq x y z
N MET A 1 -44.15 28.82 -86.09
CA MET A 1 -43.59 30.02 -85.42
C MET A 1 -42.62 29.56 -84.35
N ASN A 2 -41.46 30.20 -84.33
CA ASN A 2 -40.19 29.83 -83.70
C ASN A 2 -40.18 29.84 -82.16
N GLY A 3 -39.16 29.20 -81.57
CA GLY A 3 -38.59 29.57 -80.25
C GLY A 3 -38.01 28.41 -79.46
N THR A 4 -36.76 27.97 -79.71
CA THR A 4 -35.52 28.31 -78.95
C THR A 4 -35.36 27.65 -77.57
N ALA A 5 -34.31 26.81 -77.44
CA ALA A 5 -33.73 26.35 -76.18
C ALA A 5 -33.10 27.52 -75.37
N PRO A 6 -32.79 27.35 -74.07
CA PRO A 6 -31.40 26.95 -73.77
C PRO A 6 -31.22 26.01 -72.57
N ARG A 7 -30.04 25.36 -72.61
CA ARG A 7 -29.43 24.50 -71.60
C ARG A 7 -28.97 25.32 -70.40
N ARG A 8 -29.20 24.85 -69.17
CA ARG A 8 -28.35 25.19 -68.02
C ARG A 8 -28.11 23.96 -67.15
N TRP A 9 -26.87 23.49 -67.21
CA TRP A 9 -26.30 22.54 -66.26
C TRP A 9 -26.36 23.12 -64.85
N SER A 10 -26.76 22.31 -63.88
CA SER A 10 -26.38 22.52 -62.48
C SER A 10 -26.13 21.17 -61.83
N ARG A 11 -24.99 21.15 -61.17
CA ARG A 11 -24.23 19.99 -60.70
C ARG A 11 -24.91 19.36 -59.48
N VAL A 12 -24.92 18.02 -59.48
CA VAL A 12 -24.79 17.07 -58.36
C VAL A 12 -24.80 17.68 -56.95
N ALA A 13 -25.71 17.18 -56.11
CA ALA A 13 -25.44 17.00 -54.68
C ALA A 13 -25.81 15.54 -54.33
N ALA A 14 -24.79 14.70 -54.17
CA ALA A 14 -24.92 13.35 -53.66
C ALA A 14 -25.26 13.43 -52.16
N VAL A 15 -26.36 12.79 -51.77
CA VAL A 15 -26.71 12.56 -50.36
C VAL A 15 -25.80 11.45 -49.86
N LEU A 16 -24.77 11.81 -49.09
CA LEU A 16 -23.99 10.84 -48.32
C LEU A 16 -24.76 10.53 -47.03
N GLY A 17 -25.36 9.33 -47.00
CA GLY A 17 -25.97 8.76 -45.80
C GLY A 17 -24.93 8.56 -44.71
N SER A 18 -25.25 9.03 -43.51
CA SER A 18 -24.42 8.87 -42.32
C SER A 18 -24.48 7.42 -41.83
N ALA A 19 -23.38 6.69 -41.97
CA ALA A 19 -23.17 5.44 -41.23
C ALA A 19 -22.54 5.78 -39.88
N LEU A 20 -23.31 5.63 -38.80
CA LEU A 20 -22.82 5.71 -37.42
C LEU A 20 -21.91 4.50 -37.16
N VAL A 21 -20.59 4.72 -37.19
CA VAL A 21 -19.62 3.77 -36.63
C VAL A 21 -19.49 4.08 -35.14
N ALA A 22 -20.17 3.29 -34.31
CA ALA A 22 -19.95 3.26 -32.87
C ALA A 22 -18.61 2.56 -32.59
N GLY A 23 -17.50 3.31 -32.71
CA GLY A 23 -16.18 2.86 -32.27
C GLY A 23 -16.04 3.07 -30.77
N SER A 24 -16.05 1.99 -30.00
CA SER A 24 -15.77 1.96 -28.58
C SER A 24 -14.43 2.63 -28.26
N LEU A 25 -14.47 3.74 -27.52
CA LEU A 25 -13.29 4.39 -26.96
C LEU A 25 -12.69 3.48 -25.88
N LEU A 26 -11.64 2.74 -26.21
CA LEU A 26 -10.73 2.18 -25.22
C LEU A 26 -9.97 3.34 -24.58
N ALA A 27 -10.52 3.90 -23.50
CA ALA A 27 -9.75 4.79 -22.64
C ALA A 27 -8.61 3.97 -22.00
N PRO A 28 -7.36 4.45 -22.02
CA PRO A 28 -6.30 3.79 -21.28
C PRO A 28 -6.65 3.84 -19.79
N VAL A 29 -6.84 2.68 -19.18
CA VAL A 29 -6.92 2.57 -17.72
C VAL A 29 -5.51 2.86 -17.20
N LEU A 30 -5.30 4.10 -16.74
CA LEU A 30 -4.12 4.46 -15.98
C LEU A 30 -4.19 3.70 -14.65
N THR A 31 -3.46 2.59 -14.57
CA THR A 31 -3.32 1.86 -13.30
C THR A 31 -2.29 2.61 -12.48
N ALA A 32 -2.73 3.30 -11.43
CA ALA A 32 -1.82 3.90 -10.46
C ALA A 32 -0.96 2.80 -9.82
N PRO A 33 0.31 3.08 -9.46
CA PRO A 33 1.10 2.12 -8.71
C PRO A 33 0.41 1.83 -7.37
N ALA A 34 0.22 0.55 -7.05
CA ALA A 34 -0.33 0.14 -5.77
C ALA A 34 0.56 0.63 -4.62
N SER A 35 -0.06 1.31 -3.65
CA SER A 35 0.59 1.73 -2.42
C SER A 35 0.91 0.51 -1.55
N ALA A 36 1.86 0.65 -0.61
CA ALA A 36 2.07 -0.37 0.41
C ALA A 36 0.79 -0.63 1.23
N ALA A 37 -0.05 0.40 1.41
CA ALA A 37 -1.36 0.27 2.07
C ALA A 37 -2.37 -0.59 1.28
N ASP A 38 -2.16 -0.78 -0.02
CA ASP A 38 -3.03 -1.59 -0.89
C ASP A 38 -2.58 -3.06 -0.95
N ARG A 39 -1.47 -3.41 -0.28
CA ARG A 39 -0.95 -4.78 -0.26
C ARG A 39 -1.32 -5.48 1.05
N GLU A 40 -1.48 -6.80 0.94
CA GLU A 40 -1.61 -7.69 2.11
C GLU A 40 -0.40 -7.49 3.05
N PRO A 41 -0.64 -7.27 4.35
CA PRO A 41 0.42 -7.21 5.35
C PRO A 41 1.25 -8.49 5.43
N LEU A 42 2.52 -8.37 5.82
CA LEU A 42 3.41 -9.53 5.96
C LEU A 42 2.89 -10.55 6.99
N ARG A 43 2.32 -10.08 8.11
CA ARG A 43 1.75 -10.93 9.17
C ARG A 43 0.63 -11.84 8.63
N ASP A 44 -0.27 -11.29 7.80
CA ASP A 44 -1.41 -12.01 7.25
C ASP A 44 -0.92 -13.08 6.25
N ALA A 45 0.06 -12.71 5.42
CA ALA A 45 0.69 -13.64 4.49
C ALA A 45 1.43 -14.79 5.21
N ALA A 46 2.08 -14.51 6.34
CA ALA A 46 2.78 -15.50 7.14
C ALA A 46 1.79 -16.46 7.84
N GLU A 47 0.72 -15.91 8.44
CA GLU A 47 -0.31 -16.64 9.17
C GLU A 47 -0.98 -17.71 8.29
N ARG A 48 -1.26 -17.40 7.02
CA ARG A 48 -1.80 -18.35 6.03
C ARG A 48 -0.97 -19.63 5.86
N THR A 49 0.30 -19.59 6.23
CA THR A 49 1.21 -20.75 6.17
C THR A 49 1.53 -21.34 7.55
N GLY A 50 0.84 -20.88 8.61
CA GLY A 50 1.09 -21.25 9.99
C GLY A 50 2.45 -20.77 10.52
N ARG A 51 2.93 -19.62 10.02
CA ARG A 51 4.20 -19.01 10.41
C ARG A 51 3.98 -17.61 10.98
N THR A 52 4.96 -17.15 11.73
CA THR A 52 5.03 -15.77 12.23
C THR A 52 6.13 -15.02 11.49
N VAL A 53 5.91 -13.72 11.25
CA VAL A 53 6.94 -12.80 10.77
C VAL A 53 7.12 -11.71 11.83
N GLY A 54 8.37 -11.48 12.19
CA GLY A 54 8.69 -10.56 13.27
C GLY A 54 9.72 -9.52 12.90
N VAL A 55 9.91 -8.58 13.81
CA VAL A 55 10.83 -7.45 13.69
C VAL A 55 11.61 -7.25 14.98
N ALA A 56 12.86 -6.80 14.83
CA ALA A 56 13.61 -6.26 15.96
C ALA A 56 13.13 -4.82 16.23
N LEU A 57 12.44 -4.62 17.34
CA LEU A 57 11.85 -3.35 17.73
C LEU A 57 12.83 -2.53 18.57
N ALA A 58 12.97 -1.26 18.20
CA ALA A 58 13.76 -0.27 18.91
C ALA A 58 12.81 0.73 19.60
N PRO A 59 12.69 0.71 20.95
CA PRO A 59 11.70 1.55 21.64
C PRO A 59 11.88 3.05 21.37
N HIS A 60 13.12 3.53 21.28
CA HIS A 60 13.45 4.92 20.98
C HIS A 60 13.03 5.41 19.58
N LEU A 61 12.56 4.51 18.69
CA LEU A 61 12.02 4.85 17.38
C LEU A 61 10.48 4.84 17.35
N LEU A 62 9.80 4.48 18.44
CA LEU A 62 8.32 4.40 18.46
C LEU A 62 7.62 5.76 18.34
N ASP A 63 8.34 6.85 18.58
CA ASP A 63 7.85 8.21 18.32
C ASP A 63 7.91 8.60 16.84
N ASP A 64 8.64 7.84 15.99
CA ASP A 64 8.58 8.01 14.54
C ASP A 64 7.29 7.35 14.00
N PRO A 65 6.33 8.13 13.48
CA PRO A 65 5.06 7.58 12.99
C PRO A 65 5.23 6.64 11.80
N ALA A 66 6.28 6.82 10.98
CA ALA A 66 6.55 5.92 9.87
C ALA A 66 7.08 4.57 10.37
N TYR A 67 7.99 4.58 11.34
CA TYR A 67 8.50 3.35 11.97
C TYR A 67 7.37 2.59 12.65
N ARG A 68 6.61 3.30 13.49
CA ARG A 68 5.47 2.74 14.23
C ARG A 68 4.42 2.16 13.30
N SER A 69 3.97 2.90 12.30
CA SER A 69 2.92 2.42 11.38
C SER A 69 3.34 1.19 10.57
N VAL A 70 4.63 1.04 10.24
CA VAL A 70 5.13 -0.18 9.60
C VAL A 70 5.18 -1.33 10.60
N ALA A 71 5.69 -1.10 11.81
CA ALA A 71 5.74 -2.13 12.84
C ALA A 71 4.35 -2.67 13.21
N GLU A 72 3.39 -1.76 13.41
CA GLU A 72 1.99 -2.03 13.78
C GLU A 72 1.18 -2.65 12.64
N ARG A 73 1.56 -2.47 11.38
CA ARG A 73 0.86 -3.08 10.23
C ARG A 73 1.45 -4.42 9.82
N GLU A 74 2.77 -4.57 9.82
CA GLU A 74 3.41 -5.67 9.09
C GLU A 74 3.73 -6.90 9.94
N PHE A 75 3.96 -6.78 11.25
CA PHE A 75 4.55 -7.87 12.05
C PHE A 75 3.67 -8.37 13.19
N SER A 76 3.71 -9.67 13.46
CA SER A 76 3.00 -10.33 14.57
C SER A 76 3.93 -10.98 15.60
N LEU A 77 5.24 -10.73 15.48
CA LEU A 77 6.24 -11.04 16.51
C LEU A 77 7.22 -9.89 16.68
N VAL A 78 7.60 -9.62 17.92
CA VAL A 78 8.50 -8.55 18.30
C VAL A 78 9.65 -9.13 19.11
N VAL A 79 10.86 -8.75 18.76
CA VAL A 79 12.08 -8.97 19.54
C VAL A 79 12.63 -7.62 19.95
N ALA A 80 13.02 -7.44 21.21
CA ALA A 80 13.73 -6.22 21.61
C ALA A 80 15.11 -6.18 20.91
N GLU A 81 15.36 -5.16 20.07
CA GLU A 81 16.64 -5.06 19.33
C GLU A 81 17.85 -5.05 20.29
N ASN A 82 17.73 -4.25 21.36
CA ASN A 82 18.72 -4.12 22.41
C ASN A 82 18.12 -4.03 23.82
N ALA A 83 16.87 -3.59 23.96
CA ALA A 83 16.32 -3.16 25.24
C ALA A 83 16.22 -4.27 26.31
N MET A 84 16.25 -5.55 25.91
CA MET A 84 16.27 -6.70 26.82
C MET A 84 17.65 -7.36 26.98
N LYS A 85 18.70 -6.79 26.37
CA LYS A 85 20.07 -7.27 26.58
C LYS A 85 20.53 -6.96 28.00
N TRP A 86 21.55 -7.70 28.46
CA TRP A 86 22.07 -7.58 29.83
C TRP A 86 22.48 -6.14 30.15
N ASP A 87 23.28 -5.52 29.28
CA ASP A 87 23.75 -4.15 29.47
C ASP A 87 22.62 -3.12 29.59
N SER A 88 21.48 -3.38 28.95
CA SER A 88 20.28 -2.54 29.03
C SER A 88 19.42 -2.82 30.28
N THR A 89 19.34 -4.08 30.72
CA THR A 89 18.47 -4.50 31.83
C THR A 89 19.15 -4.47 33.19
N GLU A 90 20.47 -4.63 33.26
CA GLU A 90 21.30 -4.58 34.47
C GLU A 90 22.63 -3.83 34.18
N PRO A 91 22.60 -2.50 33.97
CA PRO A 91 23.78 -1.71 33.63
C PRO A 91 24.85 -1.69 34.73
N ASN A 92 24.44 -1.87 35.99
CA ASN A 92 25.32 -2.10 37.13
C ASN A 92 24.81 -3.32 37.90
N ARG A 93 25.73 -4.16 38.39
CA ARG A 93 25.37 -5.39 39.12
C ARG A 93 24.38 -5.10 40.26
N GLY A 94 23.24 -5.78 40.24
CA GLY A 94 22.16 -5.66 41.22
C GLY A 94 21.22 -4.46 41.00
N THR A 95 21.45 -3.64 39.97
CA THR A 95 20.62 -2.50 39.63
C THR A 95 19.96 -2.74 38.28
N PHE A 96 18.66 -3.03 38.30
CA PHE A 96 17.91 -3.32 37.10
C PHE A 96 17.15 -2.10 36.57
N THR A 97 17.07 -2.01 35.25
CA THR A 97 16.30 -1.00 34.51
C THR A 97 15.44 -1.68 33.45
N TRP A 98 14.12 -1.56 33.56
CA TRP A 98 13.18 -2.26 32.68
C TRP A 98 12.45 -1.36 31.70
N GLY A 99 12.57 -0.03 31.79
CA GLY A 99 11.75 0.91 31.00
C GLY A 99 11.69 0.61 29.50
N GLY A 100 12.86 0.45 28.84
CA GLY A 100 12.88 0.10 27.42
C GLY A 100 12.36 -1.31 27.12
N ALA A 101 12.53 -2.27 28.02
CA ALA A 101 11.97 -3.62 27.88
C ALA A 101 10.44 -3.60 28.04
N ASP A 102 9.93 -2.82 28.99
CA ASP A 102 8.51 -2.63 29.24
C ASP A 102 7.83 -1.94 28.06
N GLU A 103 8.47 -0.94 27.44
CA GLU A 103 7.96 -0.32 26.21
C GLU A 103 7.83 -1.31 25.05
N VAL A 104 8.80 -2.22 24.87
CA VAL A 104 8.73 -3.28 23.86
C VAL A 104 7.62 -4.29 24.18
N ALA A 105 7.52 -4.71 25.45
CA ALA A 105 6.49 -5.64 25.89
C ALA A 105 5.08 -5.05 25.74
N GLN A 106 4.92 -3.77 26.09
CA GLN A 106 3.67 -3.05 25.92
C GLN A 106 3.31 -2.88 24.45
N PHE A 107 4.27 -2.52 23.58
CA PHE A 107 4.03 -2.46 22.14
C PHE A 107 3.54 -3.80 21.59
N ALA A 108 4.16 -4.92 22.00
CA ALA A 108 3.75 -6.24 21.57
C ALA A 108 2.32 -6.58 22.04
N ALA A 109 2.00 -6.31 23.31
CA ALA A 109 0.68 -6.53 23.88
C ALA A 109 -0.42 -5.68 23.21
N ASP A 110 -0.14 -4.40 22.96
CA ASP A 110 -1.08 -3.45 22.34
C ASP A 110 -1.38 -3.78 20.86
N ASN A 111 -0.53 -4.59 20.22
CA ASN A 111 -0.61 -4.90 18.78
C ASN A 111 -0.85 -6.39 18.49
N ASP A 112 -1.29 -7.17 19.48
CA ASP A 112 -1.51 -8.62 19.36
C ASP A 112 -0.30 -9.36 18.77
N ALA A 113 0.91 -8.91 19.10
CA ALA A 113 2.16 -9.52 18.66
C ALA A 113 2.76 -10.41 19.75
N GLU A 114 3.33 -11.54 19.35
CA GLU A 114 4.14 -12.37 20.24
C GLU A 114 5.42 -11.64 20.64
N LEU A 115 5.83 -11.75 21.89
CA LEU A 115 7.08 -11.19 22.39
C LEU A 115 8.12 -12.30 22.53
N TYR A 116 9.29 -12.09 21.92
CA TYR A 116 10.42 -13.00 22.03
C TYR A 116 11.63 -12.24 22.61
N GLY A 117 12.21 -12.76 23.69
CA GLY A 117 13.31 -12.15 24.42
C GLY A 117 14.05 -13.17 25.27
#